data_AF-A0A0R1UW70-F1
#
_entry.id   AF-A0A0R1UW70-F1
#
_cell.length_a   1.000
_cell.length_b   1.000
_cell.length_c   1.000
_cell.angle_alpha   90.00
_cell.angle_beta   90.00
_cell.angle_gamma   90.00
#
_symmetry.space_group_name_H-M   'P 1'
#
loop_
_entity.id
_entity.type
_entity.pdbx_description
1 polymer ?
#
loop_
_entity_poly.entity_id
_entity_poly.type
_entity_poly.pdbx_seq_one_letter_code
_entity_poly.pdbx_strand_id
1 'polypeptide(L)' 'MNVKINTPKEMPADFKVLEQRADFIKSRTKYSNGLVLIFEQTAEETTLHSNYNWIQEADGSLTPNYNSQNSNFIDVV' A
#
# COMPACT_ATOMS: atom_id res chain seq x y z
N MET A 1 1.55 13.88 -7.66
CA MET A 1 1.57 14.25 -6.23
C MET A 1 2.44 13.23 -5.52
N ASN A 2 3.46 13.62 -4.77
CA ASN A 2 4.37 12.66 -4.13
C ASN A 2 3.88 12.44 -2.69
N VAL A 3 3.19 11.33 -2.43
CA VAL A 3 2.68 11.00 -1.09
C VAL A 3 3.68 10.07 -0.42
N LYS A 4 4.18 10.48 0.75
CA LYS A 4 5.08 9.66 1.56
C LYS A 4 4.25 8.71 2.42
N ILE A 5 4.55 7.42 2.34
CA ILE A 5 3.94 6.38 3.18
C ILE A 5 4.96 5.95 4.23
N ASN A 6 4.60 6.06 5.51
CA ASN A 6 5.45 5.61 6.62
C ASN A 6 5.28 4.10 6.79
N THR A 7 6.16 3.34 6.16
CA THR A 7 6.22 1.88 6.28
C THR A 7 7.21 1.45 7.38
N PRO A 8 7.13 0.20 7.86
CA PRO A 8 8.14 -0.37 8.74
C PRO A 8 9.56 -0.20 8.19
N LYS A 9 10.55 0.02 9.07
CA LYS A 9 11.97 0.15 8.71
C LYS A 9 12.63 -1.20 8.41
N GLU A 10 12.01 -1.99 7.55
CA GLU A 10 12.46 -3.30 7.11
C GLU A 10 12.14 -3.49 5.63
N MET A 11 12.79 -4.45 4.99
CA MET A 11 12.34 -4.91 3.68
C MET A 11 11.00 -5.64 3.83
N PRO A 12 10.10 -5.55 2.83
CA PRO A 12 8.90 -6.37 2.81
C PRO A 12 9.25 -7.85 2.96
N ALA A 13 8.46 -8.56 3.76
CA ALA A 13 8.57 -10.00 3.91
C ALA A 13 8.12 -10.75 2.66
N ASP A 14 7.21 -10.15 1.87
CA ASP A 14 6.73 -10.68 0.60
C ASP A 14 6.44 -9.53 -0.37
N PHE A 15 6.86 -9.68 -1.61
CA PHE A 15 6.58 -8.75 -2.71
C PHE A 15 6.21 -9.54 -3.95
N LYS A 16 5.10 -9.17 -4.59
CA LYS A 16 4.60 -9.83 -5.81
C LYS A 16 4.09 -8.81 -6.80
N VAL A 17 4.46 -8.98 -8.07
CA VAL A 17 3.76 -8.35 -9.19
C VAL A 17 2.58 -9.26 -9.54
N LEU A 18 1.37 -8.77 -9.35
CA LEU A 18 0.13 -9.51 -9.60
C LEU A 18 -0.30 -9.41 -11.06
N GLU A 19 -0.08 -8.24 -11.66
CA GLU A 19 -0.39 -7.98 -13.07
C GLU A 19 0.58 -6.94 -13.62
N GLN A 20 1.04 -7.16 -14.86
CA GLN A 20 1.86 -6.19 -15.57
C GLN A 20 1.50 -6.21 -17.05
N ARG A 21 0.98 -5.08 -17.52
CA ARG A 21 0.68 -4.76 -18.91
C ARG A 21 1.41 -3.48 -19.30
N ALA A 22 1.33 -3.10 -20.57
CA ALA A 22 2.02 -1.92 -21.10
C ALA A 22 1.61 -0.62 -20.38
N ASP A 23 0.37 -0.53 -19.92
CA ASP A 23 -0.27 0.65 -19.35
C ASP A 23 -0.74 0.45 -17.90
N PHE A 24 -0.49 -0.72 -17.30
CA PHE A 24 -0.98 -1.08 -15.98
C PHE A 24 -0.02 -1.97 -15.22
N ILE A 25 0.25 -1.63 -13.96
CA ILE A 25 1.01 -2.46 -13.02
C ILE A 25 0.19 -2.61 -11.75
N LYS A 26 0.04 -3.84 -11.29
CA LYS A 26 -0.50 -4.16 -9.97
C LYS A 26 0.51 -4.96 -9.18
N SER A 27 0.84 -4.48 -7.99
CA SER A 27 1.77 -5.17 -7.09
C SER A 27 1.24 -5.21 -5.66
N ARG A 28 1.66 -6.23 -4.92
CA ARG A 28 1.33 -6.44 -3.53
C ARG A 28 2.60 -6.56 -2.71
N THR A 29 2.61 -5.89 -1.57
CA THR A 29 3.71 -5.86 -0.62
C THR A 29 3.17 -6.19 0.77
N LYS A 30 3.79 -7.15 1.45
CA LYS A 30 3.46 -7.49 2.85
C LYS A 30 4.69 -7.36 3.73
N TYR A 31 4.53 -6.67 4.85
CA TYR A 31 5.54 -6.49 5.89
C TYR A 31 5.38 -7.50 7.03
N SER A 32 6.43 -7.69 7.83
CA SER A 32 6.46 -8.66 8.93
C SER A 32 5.44 -8.34 10.02
N ASN A 33 5.15 -7.05 10.21
CA ASN A 33 4.16 -6.56 11.17
C ASN A 33 2.70 -6.70 10.69
N GLY A 34 2.47 -7.33 9.53
CA GLY A 34 1.14 -7.56 8.99
C GLY A 34 0.57 -6.42 8.15
N LEU A 35 1.30 -5.31 7.93
CA LEU A 35 0.91 -4.31 6.94
C LEU A 35 0.92 -4.94 5.54
N VAL A 36 -0.19 -4.79 4.82
CA VAL A 36 -0.31 -5.19 3.42
C VAL A 36 -0.67 -3.97 2.59
N LEU A 37 0.09 -3.72 1.54
CA LEU A 37 -0.12 -2.65 0.57
C LEU A 37 -0.34 -3.26 -0.82
N ILE A 38 -1.33 -2.73 -1.55
CA ILE A 38 -1.52 -3.03 -2.97
C ILE A 38 -1.39 -1.71 -3.73
N PHE A 39 -0.49 -1.70 -4.71
CA PHE A 39 -0.30 -0.58 -5.61
C PHE A 39 -0.88 -0.93 -6.97
N GLU A 40 -1.73 -0.07 -7.48
CA GLU A 40 -2.22 -0.09 -8.85
C GLU A 40 -1.73 1.19 -9.53
N GLN A 41 -1.04 1.03 -10.64
CA GLN A 41 -0.46 2.15 -11.37
C GLN A 41 -0.87 2.07 -12.83
N THR A 42 -1.38 3.17 -13.36
CA THR A 42 -1.56 3.40 -14.79
C THR A 42 -0.58 4.48 -15.27
N ALA A 43 -0.68 4.88 -16.54
CA ALA A 43 0.05 6.02 -17.06
C ALA A 43 -0.35 7.36 -16.39
N GLU A 44 -1.58 7.47 -15.90
CA GLU A 44 -2.16 8.73 -15.40
C GLU A 44 -2.23 8.79 -13.88
N GLU A 45 -2.45 7.65 -13.23
CA GLU A 45 -2.73 7.61 -11.79
C GLU A 45 -2.00 6.46 -11.08
N THR A 46 -1.90 6.62 -9.76
CA THR A 46 -1.44 5.57 -8.85
C THR A 46 -2.38 5.52 -7.67
N THR A 47 -2.95 4.34 -7.43
CA THR A 47 -3.87 4.07 -6.34
C THR A 47 -3.20 3.14 -5.35
N LEU A 48 -3.33 3.46 -4.06
CA LEU A 48 -2.78 2.68 -2.95
C LEU A 48 -3.92 2.14 -2.10
N HIS A 49 -3.98 0.82 -1.96
CA HIS A 49 -4.87 0.14 -1.03
C HIS A 49 -4.06 -0.41 0.15
N SER A 50 -4.64 -0.35 1.35
CA SER A 50 -4.02 -0.82 2.59
C SER A 50 -5.04 -1.52 3.47
N ASN A 51 -4.59 -2.56 4.17
CA ASN A 51 -5.40 -3.30 5.15
C ASN A 51 -5.67 -2.53 6.44
N TYR A 52 -4.96 -1.43 6.68
CA TYR A 52 -5.20 -0.49 7.77
C TYR A 52 -5.64 0.87 7.22
N ASN A 53 -6.47 1.58 7.99
CA ASN A 53 -6.83 2.96 7.70
C ASN A 53 -5.62 3.88 7.88
N TRP A 54 -5.62 5.04 7.23
CA TRP A 54 -4.52 5.99 7.29
C TRP A 54 -4.71 7.05 8.36
N ILE A 55 -3.64 7.37 9.07
CA ILE A 55 -3.49 8.64 9.81
C ILE A 55 -2.72 9.58 8.89
N GLN A 56 -3.30 10.74 8.60
CA GLN A 56 -2.59 11.81 7.90
C GLN A 56 -1.83 12.66 8.92
N GLU A 57 -0.50 12.66 8.80
CA GLU A 57 0.39 13.42 9.66
C GLU A 57 0.42 14.90 9.24
N ALA A 58 0.90 15.77 10.13
CA ALA A 58 1.00 17.21 9.85
C ALA A 58 1.94 17.55 8.67
N ASP A 59 2.91 16.69 8.38
CA ASP A 59 3.81 16.82 7.22
C ASP A 59 3.19 16.30 5.90
N GLY A 60 1.94 15.84 5.94
CA GLY A 60 1.22 15.27 4.81
C GLY A 60 1.54 13.81 4.51
N SER A 61 2.40 13.16 5.29
CA SER A 61 2.65 11.72 5.15
C SER A 61 1.48 10.88 5.68
N LEU A 62 1.36 9.65 5.19
CA LEU A 62 0.36 8.69 5.65
C LEU A 62 1.02 7.60 6.49
N THR A 63 0.53 7.42 7.71
CA THR A 63 0.95 6.35 8.62
C THR A 63 -0.19 5.33 8.75
N PRO A 64 0.07 4.01 8.63
CA PRO A 64 -0.96 3.00 8.89
C PRO A 64 -1.42 3.06 10.35
N ASN A 65 -2.73 3.09 10.57
CA ASN A 65 -3.33 2.96 11.89
C ASN A 65 -3.49 1.48 12.25
N TYR A 66 -2.51 0.91 12.93
CA TYR A 66 -2.53 -0.51 13.34
C TYR A 66 -3.69 -0.89 14.28
N ASN A 67 -4.38 0.09 14.86
CA ASN A 67 -5.56 -0.12 15.70
C ASN A 67 -6.88 -0.01 14.93
N SER A 68 -6.84 0.30 13.62
CA SER A 68 -8.03 0.54 12.80
C SER A 68 -7.90 -0.17 11.45
N GLN A 69 -8.50 -1.36 11.39
CA GLN A 69 -8.52 -2.16 10.18
C GLN A 69 -9.46 -1.55 9.12
N ASN A 70 -9.03 -1.58 7.86
CA ASN A 70 -9.83 -1.13 6.75
C ASN A 70 -10.75 -2.26 6.28
N SER A 71 -12.04 -2.19 6.59
CA SER A 71 -13.03 -3.20 6.21
C SER A 71 -13.27 -3.31 4.69
N ASN A 72 -12.87 -2.29 3.94
CA ASN A 72 -13.02 -2.25 2.48
C ASN A 72 -11.76 -2.79 1.76
N PHE A 73 -10.75 -3.22 2.51
CA PHE A 73 -9.56 -3.82 1.92
C PHE A 73 -9.86 -5.24 1.44
N ILE A 74 -9.61 -5.49 0.16
CA ILE A 74 -9.70 -6.81 -0.45
C ILE A 74 -8.28 -7.28 -0.72
N ASP A 75 -7.84 -8.30 0.03
CA ASP A 75 -6.55 -8.92 -0.24
C ASP A 75 -6.66 -9.77 -1.53
N VAL A 76 -5.66 -9.64 -2.39
CA VAL A 76 -5.55 -10.36 -3.66
C VAL A 76 -4.25 -11.18 -3.57
N VAL A 77 -4.40 -12.45 -3.18
CA VAL A 77 -3.30 -13.40 -2.97
C VAL A 77 -3.23 -14.40 -4.10
#